data_AF-A0A968N3F0-F1
#
_entry.id   AF-A0A968N3F0-F1
#
_cell.length_a   1.000
_cell.length_b   1.000
_cell.length_c   1.000
_cell.angle_alpha   90.00
_cell.angle_beta   90.00
_cell.angle_gamma   90.00
#
_symmetry.space_group_name_H-M   'P 1'
#
loop_
_entity.id
_entity.type
_entity.pdbx_description
1 polymer ?
#
loop_
_entity_poly.entity_id
_entity_poly.type
_entity_poly.pdbx_seq_one_letter_code
_entity_poly.pdbx_strand_id
1 'polypeptide(L)'
;MFELWHRTAAPSDPTSKPVGQHLLICIFDYGQSLRAAEQLGEYLLPLLLHRHKLLWLVHRSQQLRQNLQQGYTAAGEVIRLLEAKTQSAIADLDGLNEQWLRALNLRHTYTQGLGELQANLQVIAAHLKGYRRERQRLQALDPQSDLSFLQQFERQIVKQDWRSLQQDSDRLKLGIPCLENAAKMAEGAIAIEQLKSQQQLARTMVAASASLGATTAAAVSISPHLATSPESPWQNLSRSGSSFLLSLIAGGLVGWGLWRYLPRFTRWNCKIPRDK
;
A
#
# COMPACT_ATOMS: atom_id res chain seq x y z
N MET A 1 -41.83 12.30 23.33
CA MET A 1 -41.35 12.07 21.95
C MET A 1 -41.11 10.57 21.79
N PHE A 2 -41.64 9.96 20.74
CA PHE A 2 -41.46 8.53 20.47
C PHE A 2 -40.61 8.32 19.21
N GLU A 3 -39.72 7.34 19.24
CA GLU A 3 -38.86 6.98 18.13
C GLU A 3 -39.15 5.55 17.67
N LEU A 4 -39.41 5.36 16.38
CA LEU A 4 -39.45 4.05 15.74
C LEU A 4 -38.39 3.99 14.64
N TRP A 5 -37.43 3.08 14.81
CA TRP A 5 -36.43 2.77 13.79
C TRP A 5 -36.82 1.45 13.11
N HIS A 6 -37.08 1.49 11.81
CA HIS A 6 -37.30 0.28 11.02
C HIS A 6 -36.18 0.12 9.99
N ARG A 7 -35.40 -0.95 10.15
CA ARG A 7 -34.45 -1.40 9.13
C ARG A 7 -35.17 -2.42 8.27
N THR A 8 -35.52 -2.05 7.04
CA THR A 8 -36.06 -3.01 6.07
C THR A 8 -35.02 -4.10 5.84
N ALA A 9 -35.46 -5.37 5.85
CA ALA A 9 -34.61 -6.50 5.54
C ALA A 9 -33.98 -6.31 4.15
N ALA A 10 -32.77 -6.84 3.96
CA ALA A 10 -32.04 -6.78 2.70
C ALA A 10 -32.98 -7.17 1.55
N PRO A 11 -33.18 -6.30 0.54
CA PRO A 11 -34.08 -6.67 -0.55
C PRO A 11 -33.43 -7.82 -1.33
N SER A 12 -34.27 -8.65 -1.96
CA SER A 12 -33.84 -9.80 -2.77
C SER A 12 -32.92 -9.43 -3.94
N ASP A 13 -32.79 -8.13 -4.24
CA ASP A 13 -31.91 -7.56 -5.26
C ASP A 13 -30.61 -7.02 -4.64
N PRO A 14 -29.42 -7.56 -4.98
CA PRO A 14 -28.13 -7.11 -4.46
C PRO A 14 -27.74 -5.68 -4.85
N THR A 15 -28.47 -5.03 -5.78
CA THR A 15 -28.23 -3.64 -6.19
C THR A 15 -29.07 -2.62 -5.41
N SER A 16 -30.05 -3.10 -4.66
CA SER A 16 -30.97 -2.24 -3.91
C SER A 16 -30.34 -1.73 -2.60
N LYS A 17 -30.41 -0.40 -2.39
CA LYS A 17 -29.92 0.20 -1.15
C LYS A 17 -30.92 -0.07 -0.02
N PRO A 18 -30.49 -0.56 1.16
CA PRO A 18 -31.39 -0.68 2.30
C PRO A 18 -31.88 0.72 2.69
N VAL A 19 -33.21 0.91 2.64
CA VAL A 19 -33.86 2.16 3.05
C VAL A 19 -34.23 2.00 4.53
N GLY A 20 -33.39 2.57 5.40
CA GLY A 20 -33.76 2.75 6.81
C GLY A 20 -34.84 3.82 6.92
N GLN A 21 -36.00 3.46 7.45
CA GLN A 21 -37.06 4.42 7.75
C GLN A 21 -36.96 4.82 9.22
N HIS A 22 -37.02 6.13 9.45
CA HIS A 22 -36.99 6.72 10.79
C HIS A 22 -38.25 7.54 11.01
N LEU A 23 -39.06 7.14 11.98
CA LEU A 23 -40.26 7.86 12.38
C LEU A 23 -40.06 8.47 13.76
N LEU A 24 -40.20 9.80 13.82
CA LEU A 24 -40.19 10.56 15.06
C LEU A 24 -41.58 11.14 15.29
N ILE A 25 -42.20 10.78 16.40
CA ILE A 25 -43.52 11.30 16.80
C ILE A 25 -43.31 12.29 17.95
N CYS A 26 -43.58 13.57 17.66
CA CYS A 26 -43.59 14.65 18.64
C CYS A 26 -45.04 15.06 18.92
N ILE A 27 -45.43 15.06 20.19
CA ILE A 27 -46.78 15.42 20.63
C ILE A 27 -46.65 16.73 21.41
N PHE A 28 -47.49 17.71 21.08
CA PHE A 28 -47.47 19.05 21.66
C PHE A 28 -48.85 19.43 22.21
N ASP A 29 -48.88 20.26 23.25
CA ASP A 29 -50.14 20.84 23.74
C ASP A 29 -50.71 21.86 22.74
N TYR A 30 -52.02 21.86 22.61
CA TYR A 30 -52.81 22.55 21.59
C TYR A 30 -52.57 24.08 21.51
N GLY A 31 -52.11 24.72 22.59
CA GLY A 31 -51.96 26.18 22.68
C GLY A 31 -50.57 26.77 22.33
N GLN A 32 -49.51 25.95 22.25
CA GLN A 32 -48.13 26.42 22.00
C GLN A 32 -47.46 25.72 20.81
N SER A 33 -48.21 24.89 20.09
CA SER A 33 -47.70 23.83 19.21
C SER A 33 -46.86 24.29 18.03
N LEU A 34 -47.20 25.40 17.36
CA LEU A 34 -46.53 25.77 16.11
C LEU A 34 -45.11 26.33 16.34
N ARG A 35 -44.95 27.31 17.23
CA ARG A 35 -43.63 27.89 17.55
C ARG A 35 -42.74 26.90 18.30
N ALA A 36 -43.32 26.09 19.19
CA ALA A 36 -42.59 25.02 19.86
C ALA A 36 -42.12 23.96 18.87
N ALA A 37 -42.92 23.61 17.85
CA ALA A 37 -42.52 22.68 16.80
C ALA A 37 -41.43 23.24 15.89
N GLU A 38 -41.50 24.52 15.50
CA GLU A 38 -40.44 25.19 14.75
C GLU A 38 -39.11 25.18 15.52
N GLN A 39 -39.14 25.61 16.79
CA GLN A 39 -37.95 25.57 17.65
C GLN A 39 -37.42 24.15 17.83
N LEU A 40 -38.28 23.15 18.04
CA LEU A 40 -37.82 21.76 18.12
C LEU A 40 -37.17 21.30 16.81
N GLY A 41 -37.75 21.67 15.66
CA GLY A 41 -37.23 21.34 14.33
C GLY A 41 -35.80 21.84 14.10
N GLU A 42 -35.49 23.05 14.57
CA GLU A 42 -34.15 23.67 14.45
C GLU A 42 -33.05 22.82 15.10
N TYR A 43 -33.35 22.12 16.20
CA TYR A 43 -32.36 21.29 16.90
C TYR A 43 -32.47 19.80 16.59
N LEU A 44 -33.69 19.30 16.33
CA LEU A 44 -33.92 17.91 15.95
C LEU A 44 -33.28 17.59 14.60
N LEU A 45 -33.42 18.47 13.60
CA LEU A 45 -32.91 18.18 12.26
C LEU A 45 -31.38 17.99 12.26
N PRO A 46 -30.56 18.92 12.80
CA PRO A 46 -29.13 18.70 12.94
C PRO A 46 -28.79 17.44 13.75
N LEU A 47 -29.51 17.17 14.85
CA LEU A 47 -29.28 15.99 15.67
C LEU A 47 -29.50 14.69 14.89
N LEU A 48 -30.59 14.60 14.12
CA LEU A 48 -30.92 13.44 13.30
C LEU A 48 -29.94 13.27 12.13
N LEU A 49 -29.47 14.37 11.55
CA LEU A 49 -28.41 14.33 10.54
C LEU A 49 -27.10 13.77 11.11
N HIS A 50 -26.71 14.20 12.32
CA HIS A 50 -25.56 13.62 13.02
C HIS A 50 -25.76 12.13 13.27
N ARG A 51 -26.93 11.72 13.76
CA ARG A 51 -27.28 10.31 14.02
C ARG A 51 -27.18 9.45 12.76
N HIS A 52 -27.78 9.90 11.66
CA HIS A 52 -27.75 9.18 10.39
C HIS A 52 -26.32 9.02 9.87
N LYS A 53 -25.53 10.09 9.89
CA LYS A 53 -24.11 10.04 9.47
C LYS A 53 -23.29 9.11 10.36
N LEU A 54 -23.50 9.12 11.68
CA LEU A 54 -22.83 8.21 12.62
C LEU A 54 -23.11 6.75 12.27
N LEU A 55 -24.38 6.38 12.07
CA LEU A 55 -24.76 5.02 11.69
C LEU A 55 -24.12 4.57 10.39
N TRP A 56 -24.15 5.44 9.37
CA TRP A 56 -23.52 5.16 8.08
C TRP A 56 -22.00 4.98 8.21
N LEU A 57 -21.32 5.90 8.91
CA LEU A 57 -19.87 5.84 9.10
C LEU A 57 -19.44 4.60 9.89
N VAL A 58 -20.17 4.25 10.95
CA VAL A 58 -19.92 3.03 11.73
C VAL A 58 -20.06 1.80 10.85
N HIS A 59 -21.15 1.70 10.08
CA HIS A 59 -21.37 0.58 9.19
C HIS A 59 -20.27 0.47 8.13
N ARG A 60 -19.92 1.57 7.48
CA ARG A 60 -18.83 1.64 6.50
C ARG A 60 -17.49 1.24 7.12
N SER A 61 -17.21 1.69 8.34
CA SER A 61 -15.97 1.35 9.06
C SER A 61 -15.90 -0.13 9.42
N GLN A 62 -17.03 -0.75 9.78
CA GLN A 62 -17.11 -2.19 10.03
C GLN A 62 -16.83 -3.02 8.76
N GLN A 63 -17.37 -2.62 7.61
CA GLN A 63 -17.06 -3.25 6.32
C GLN A 63 -15.58 -3.13 5.98
N LEU A 64 -15.02 -1.93 6.14
CA LEU A 64 -13.61 -1.67 5.88
C LEU A 64 -12.71 -2.49 6.81
N ARG A 65 -13.07 -2.62 8.10
CA ARG A 65 -12.39 -3.49 9.06
C ARG A 65 -12.38 -4.95 8.59
N GLN A 66 -13.50 -5.47 8.10
CA GLN A 66 -13.56 -6.86 7.61
C GLN A 66 -12.63 -7.07 6.41
N ASN A 67 -12.60 -6.13 5.46
CA ASN A 67 -11.69 -6.18 4.31
C ASN A 67 -10.23 -6.14 4.76
N LEU A 68 -9.90 -5.29 5.75
CA LEU A 68 -8.56 -5.23 6.32
C LEU A 68 -8.20 -6.51 7.09
N GLN A 69 -9.12 -7.14 7.80
CA GLN A 69 -8.86 -8.44 8.44
C GLN A 69 -8.53 -9.53 7.40
N GLN A 70 -9.27 -9.56 6.28
CA GLN A 70 -8.95 -10.47 5.17
C GLN A 70 -7.57 -10.18 4.58
N GLY A 71 -7.25 -8.89 4.37
CA GLY A 71 -5.93 -8.47 3.89
C GLY A 71 -4.80 -8.87 4.85
N TYR A 72 -5.04 -8.82 6.15
CA TYR A 72 -4.08 -9.27 7.16
C TYR A 72 -3.83 -10.79 7.08
N THR A 73 -4.88 -11.59 6.90
CA THR A 73 -4.74 -13.05 6.69
C THR A 73 -3.98 -13.33 5.40
N ALA A 74 -4.32 -12.65 4.30
CA ALA A 74 -3.62 -12.79 3.02
C ALA A 74 -2.13 -12.42 3.13
N ALA A 75 -1.76 -11.45 3.99
CA ALA A 75 -0.37 -11.11 4.27
C ALA A 75 0.39 -12.30 4.87
N GLY A 76 -0.22 -12.99 5.83
CA GLY A 76 0.36 -14.20 6.43
C GLY A 76 0.56 -15.33 5.41
N GLU A 77 -0.37 -15.49 4.47
CA GLU A 77 -0.22 -16.46 3.38
C GLU A 77 0.96 -16.14 2.46
N VAL A 78 1.11 -14.87 2.05
CA VAL A 78 2.22 -14.43 1.19
C VAL A 78 3.57 -14.71 1.87
N ILE A 79 3.69 -14.41 3.16
CA ILE A 79 4.91 -14.69 3.93
C ILE A 79 5.21 -16.19 3.97
N ARG A 80 4.22 -17.03 4.30
CA ARG A 80 4.40 -18.47 4.36
C ARG A 80 4.84 -19.06 3.00
N LEU A 81 4.28 -18.54 1.91
CA LEU A 81 4.65 -18.96 0.56
C LEU A 81 6.06 -18.51 0.18
N LEU A 82 6.46 -17.29 0.57
CA LEU A 82 7.81 -16.77 0.36
C LEU A 82 8.86 -17.59 1.13
N GLU A 83 8.60 -17.91 2.40
CA GLU A 83 9.49 -18.75 3.21
C GLU A 83 9.66 -20.13 2.58
N ALA A 84 8.56 -20.76 2.17
CA ALA A 84 8.61 -22.07 1.52
C ALA A 84 9.40 -22.06 0.20
N LYS A 85 9.24 -21.02 -0.64
CA LYS A 85 9.99 -20.88 -1.89
C LYS A 85 11.48 -20.61 -1.64
N THR A 86 11.79 -19.77 -0.66
CA THR A 86 13.19 -19.42 -0.31
C THR A 86 13.96 -20.62 0.26
N GLN A 87 13.28 -21.53 0.94
CA GLN A 87 13.88 -22.77 1.47
C GLN A 87 14.02 -23.88 0.42
N SER A 88 13.31 -23.77 -0.71
CA SER A 88 13.39 -24.77 -1.77
C SER A 88 14.75 -24.68 -2.49
N ALA A 89 15.33 -25.84 -2.81
CA ALA A 89 16.64 -25.92 -3.48
C ALA A 89 16.60 -25.49 -4.97
N ILE A 90 15.40 -25.28 -5.52
CA ILE A 90 15.17 -24.98 -6.93
C ILE A 90 14.83 -23.50 -7.07
N ALA A 91 15.54 -22.82 -7.98
CA ALA A 91 15.36 -21.41 -8.31
C ALA A 91 13.99 -21.16 -8.97
N ASP A 92 12.97 -20.84 -8.20
CA ASP A 92 11.68 -20.38 -8.71
C ASP A 92 11.60 -18.85 -8.70
N LEU A 93 12.35 -18.23 -9.60
CA LEU A 93 12.41 -16.77 -9.77
C LEU A 93 11.05 -16.17 -10.12
N ASP A 94 10.28 -16.83 -10.98
CA ASP A 94 8.95 -16.38 -11.40
C ASP A 94 7.97 -16.39 -10.22
N GLY A 95 7.96 -17.48 -9.44
CA GLY A 95 7.14 -17.58 -8.25
C GLY A 95 7.53 -16.59 -7.15
N LEU A 96 8.82 -16.27 -6.99
CA LEU A 96 9.27 -15.22 -6.08
C LEU A 96 8.81 -13.83 -6.53
N ASN A 97 8.92 -13.54 -7.83
CA ASN A 97 8.48 -12.27 -8.42
C ASN A 97 6.95 -12.08 -8.30
N GLU A 98 6.18 -13.14 -8.52
CA GLU A 98 4.72 -13.12 -8.32
C GLU A 98 4.35 -12.78 -6.87
N GLN A 99 4.97 -13.45 -5.88
CA GLN A 99 4.69 -13.19 -4.47
C GLN A 99 5.16 -11.79 -4.04
N TRP A 100 6.27 -11.28 -4.58
CA TRP A 100 6.72 -9.91 -4.35
C TRP A 100 5.69 -8.88 -4.85
N LEU A 101 5.24 -9.01 -6.11
CA LEU A 101 4.20 -8.15 -6.68
C LEU A 101 2.90 -8.22 -5.87
N ARG A 102 2.51 -9.43 -5.45
CA ARG A 102 1.34 -9.64 -4.58
C ARG A 102 1.51 -8.93 -3.24
N ALA A 103 2.68 -9.01 -2.60
CA ALA A 103 2.98 -8.33 -1.35
C ALA A 103 2.88 -6.80 -1.50
N LEU A 104 3.45 -6.23 -2.57
CA LEU A 104 3.40 -4.80 -2.84
C LEU A 104 1.97 -4.29 -3.06
N ASN A 105 1.21 -4.99 -3.91
CA ASN A 105 -0.19 -4.64 -4.18
C ASN A 105 -1.05 -4.74 -2.92
N LEU A 106 -0.89 -5.83 -2.16
CA LEU A 106 -1.60 -6.01 -0.89
C LEU A 106 -1.24 -4.90 0.10
N ARG A 107 0.05 -4.53 0.22
CA ARG A 107 0.50 -3.42 1.06
C ARG A 107 -0.16 -2.10 0.67
N HIS A 108 -0.22 -1.79 -0.62
CA HIS A 108 -0.81 -0.55 -1.11
C HIS A 108 -2.29 -0.46 -0.72
N THR A 109 -3.10 -1.45 -1.09
CA THR A 109 -4.54 -1.49 -0.80
C THR A 109 -4.81 -1.52 0.71
N TYR A 110 -4.00 -2.26 1.47
CA TYR A 110 -4.10 -2.33 2.92
C TYR A 110 -3.82 -0.99 3.59
N THR A 111 -2.77 -0.30 3.15
CA THR A 111 -2.39 1.02 3.69
C THR A 111 -3.45 2.07 3.38
N GLN A 112 -4.00 2.07 2.16
CA GLN A 112 -5.12 2.94 1.79
C GLN A 112 -6.35 2.67 2.65
N GLY A 113 -6.75 1.40 2.78
CA GLY A 113 -7.89 1.01 3.61
C GLY A 113 -7.72 1.38 5.08
N LEU A 114 -6.50 1.26 5.64
CA LEU A 114 -6.22 1.73 7.00
C LEU A 114 -6.32 3.25 7.12
N GLY A 115 -5.84 3.99 6.12
CA GLY A 115 -5.98 5.45 6.05
C GLY A 115 -7.44 5.87 6.04
N GLU A 116 -8.26 5.23 5.19
CA GLU A 116 -9.72 5.44 5.15
C GLU A 116 -10.39 5.13 6.49
N LEU A 117 -10.01 4.04 7.16
CA LEU A 117 -10.57 3.67 8.46
C LEU A 117 -10.25 4.73 9.52
N GLN A 118 -9.02 5.22 9.55
CA GLN A 118 -8.62 6.29 10.47
C GLN A 118 -9.36 7.60 10.17
N ALA A 119 -9.49 7.97 8.90
CA ALA A 119 -10.26 9.14 8.50
C ALA A 119 -11.72 9.02 8.97
N ASN A 120 -12.36 7.87 8.74
CA ASN A 120 -13.72 7.61 9.22
C ASN A 120 -13.82 7.74 10.74
N LEU A 121 -12.88 7.16 11.50
CA LEU A 121 -12.86 7.31 12.96
C LEU A 121 -12.82 8.79 13.38
N GLN A 122 -12.00 9.64 12.75
CA GLN A 122 -11.99 11.07 13.06
C GLN A 122 -13.32 11.76 12.73
N VAL A 123 -13.94 11.40 11.61
CA VAL A 123 -15.24 11.96 11.20
C VAL A 123 -16.35 11.53 12.16
N ILE A 124 -16.34 10.28 12.64
CA ILE A 124 -17.29 9.84 13.68
C ILE A 124 -17.11 10.74 14.92
N ALA A 125 -15.89 11.17 15.29
CA ALA A 125 -15.63 11.94 16.53
C ALA A 125 -16.28 13.29 16.45
N ALA A 126 -16.08 13.94 15.32
CA ALA A 126 -16.69 15.21 15.01
C ALA A 126 -18.22 15.09 15.07
N HIS A 127 -18.81 14.05 14.47
CA HIS A 127 -20.25 13.86 14.50
C HIS A 127 -20.80 13.49 15.89
N LEU A 128 -20.07 12.72 16.71
CA LEU A 128 -20.45 12.45 18.10
C LEU A 128 -20.42 13.73 18.95
N LYS A 129 -19.40 14.59 18.75
CA LYS A 129 -19.33 15.89 19.43
C LYS A 129 -20.49 16.79 19.02
N GLY A 130 -20.82 16.84 17.72
CA GLY A 130 -21.98 17.55 17.21
C GLY A 130 -23.29 17.02 17.79
N TYR A 131 -23.48 15.70 17.76
CA TYR A 131 -24.65 15.03 18.33
C TYR A 131 -24.85 15.38 19.82
N ARG A 132 -23.78 15.33 20.62
CA ARG A 132 -23.79 15.73 22.03
C ARG A 132 -24.26 17.17 22.23
N ARG A 133 -23.71 18.09 21.43
CA ARG A 133 -24.04 19.51 21.51
C ARG A 133 -25.52 19.75 21.22
N GLU A 134 -26.05 19.16 20.15
CA GLU A 134 -27.46 19.35 19.80
C GLU A 134 -28.40 18.69 20.82
N ARG A 135 -28.02 17.53 21.38
CA ARG A 135 -28.77 16.91 22.48
C ARG A 135 -28.81 17.79 23.73
N GLN A 136 -27.69 18.41 24.09
CA GLN A 136 -27.63 19.33 25.25
C GLN A 136 -28.51 20.56 25.02
N ARG A 137 -28.55 21.10 23.80
CA ARG A 137 -29.44 22.20 23.42
C ARG A 137 -30.91 21.80 23.55
N LEU A 138 -31.29 20.62 23.06
CA LEU A 138 -32.64 20.09 23.23
C LEU A 138 -33.02 19.93 24.70
N GLN A 139 -32.13 19.41 25.54
CA GLN A 139 -32.37 19.29 26.99
C GLN A 139 -32.52 20.66 27.67
N ALA A 140 -31.85 21.69 27.16
CA ALA A 140 -31.95 23.04 27.72
C ALA A 140 -33.28 23.74 27.38
N LEU A 141 -33.91 23.37 26.26
CA LEU A 141 -35.23 23.90 25.87
C LEU A 141 -36.35 23.35 26.75
N ASP A 142 -36.26 22.06 27.11
CA ASP A 142 -37.19 21.42 28.02
C ASP A 142 -36.41 20.51 29.00
N PRO A 143 -36.05 21.03 30.18
CA PRO A 143 -35.34 20.24 31.20
C PRO A 143 -36.12 19.02 31.70
N GLN A 144 -37.45 19.00 31.57
CA GLN A 144 -38.29 17.88 32.01
C GLN A 144 -38.48 16.82 30.91
N SER A 145 -38.09 17.11 29.67
CA SER A 145 -38.16 16.14 28.58
C SER A 145 -37.26 14.94 28.84
N ASP A 146 -37.85 13.75 28.71
CA ASP A 146 -37.09 12.49 28.73
C ASP A 146 -36.38 12.28 27.38
N LEU A 147 -35.09 12.59 27.35
CA LEU A 147 -34.18 12.37 26.21
C LEU A 147 -33.26 11.17 26.43
N SER A 148 -33.62 10.23 27.31
CA SER A 148 -32.81 9.06 27.65
C SER A 148 -32.49 8.17 26.44
N PHE A 149 -33.40 8.07 25.47
CA PHE A 149 -33.21 7.31 24.25
C PHE A 149 -32.09 7.89 23.35
N LEU A 150 -31.95 9.22 23.30
CA LEU A 150 -30.85 9.90 22.59
C LEU A 150 -29.51 9.62 23.26
N GLN A 151 -29.49 9.59 24.60
CA GLN A 151 -28.30 9.20 25.36
C GLN A 151 -27.97 7.71 25.19
N GLN A 152 -28.98 6.86 25.03
CA GLN A 152 -28.79 5.43 24.78
C GLN A 152 -28.14 5.19 23.41
N PHE A 153 -28.60 5.88 22.37
CA PHE A 153 -27.97 5.83 21.05
C PHE A 153 -26.48 6.20 21.11
N GLU A 154 -26.15 7.33 21.75
CA GLU A 154 -24.75 7.74 21.92
C GLU A 154 -23.92 6.68 22.65
N ARG A 155 -24.46 6.13 23.75
CA ARG A 155 -23.79 5.08 24.53
C ARG A 155 -23.53 3.82 23.69
N GLN A 156 -24.47 3.43 22.83
CA GLN A 156 -24.30 2.30 21.92
C GLN A 156 -23.15 2.55 20.94
N ILE A 157 -23.19 3.67 20.20
CA ILE A 157 -22.14 4.03 19.23
C ILE A 157 -20.76 4.14 19.91
N VAL A 158 -20.68 4.75 21.08
CA VAL A 158 -19.40 4.94 21.79
C VAL A 158 -18.85 3.63 22.36
N LYS A 159 -19.68 2.84 23.05
CA LYS A 159 -19.20 1.65 23.76
C LYS A 159 -18.99 0.46 22.83
N GLN A 160 -19.94 0.19 21.93
CA GLN A 160 -19.94 -1.04 21.13
C GLN A 160 -19.12 -0.86 19.86
N ASP A 161 -19.40 0.22 19.12
CA ASP A 161 -18.86 0.33 17.77
C ASP A 161 -17.54 1.07 17.73
N TRP A 162 -17.51 2.31 18.25
CA TRP A 162 -16.34 3.17 18.17
C TRP A 162 -15.10 2.54 18.78
N ARG A 163 -15.18 2.16 20.07
CA ARG A 163 -14.00 1.71 20.82
C ARG A 163 -13.43 0.43 20.22
N SER A 164 -14.30 -0.48 19.80
CA SER A 164 -13.89 -1.69 19.08
C SER A 164 -13.18 -1.32 17.78
N LEU A 165 -13.76 -0.42 16.97
CA LEU A 165 -13.13 0.00 15.70
C LEU A 165 -11.77 0.68 15.90
N GLN A 166 -11.61 1.45 16.97
CA GLN A 166 -10.34 2.11 17.29
C GLN A 166 -9.27 1.09 17.72
N GLN A 167 -9.61 0.17 18.63
CA GLN A 167 -8.71 -0.91 19.06
C GLN A 167 -8.31 -1.82 17.89
N ASP A 168 -9.29 -2.18 17.05
CA ASP A 168 -9.06 -2.98 15.86
C ASP A 168 -8.19 -2.25 14.85
N SER A 169 -8.39 -0.94 14.64
CA SER A 169 -7.53 -0.12 13.78
C SER A 169 -6.08 -0.13 14.28
N ASP A 170 -5.87 0.03 15.58
CA ASP A 170 -4.52 0.01 16.17
C ASP A 170 -3.85 -1.35 16.01
N ARG A 171 -4.60 -2.44 16.18
CA ARG A 171 -4.11 -3.80 15.91
C ARG A 171 -3.77 -4.01 14.43
N LEU A 172 -4.66 -3.57 13.52
CA LEU A 172 -4.48 -3.76 12.07
C LEU A 172 -3.28 -2.97 11.52
N LYS A 173 -2.90 -1.84 12.13
CA LYS A 173 -1.66 -1.13 11.74
C LYS A 173 -0.41 -2.01 11.78
N LEU A 174 -0.39 -3.03 12.67
CA LEU A 174 0.72 -3.98 12.78
C LEU A 174 0.88 -4.88 11.53
N GLY A 175 -0.14 -4.95 10.66
CA GLY A 175 -0.05 -5.66 9.39
C GLY A 175 0.86 -4.98 8.36
N ILE A 176 1.06 -3.66 8.44
CA ILE A 176 1.91 -2.92 7.48
C ILE A 176 3.37 -3.38 7.57
N PRO A 177 4.03 -3.37 8.75
CA PRO A 177 5.41 -3.87 8.88
C PRO A 177 5.57 -5.31 8.41
N CYS A 178 4.55 -6.14 8.60
CA CYS A 178 4.53 -7.53 8.15
C CYS A 178 4.67 -7.63 6.61
N LEU A 179 3.86 -6.85 5.89
CA LEU A 179 3.90 -6.77 4.42
C LEU A 179 5.17 -6.11 3.89
N GLU A 180 5.72 -5.12 4.59
CA GLU A 180 7.01 -4.52 4.23
C GLU A 180 8.17 -5.51 4.33
N ASN A 181 8.20 -6.28 5.42
CA ASN A 181 9.22 -7.30 5.62
C ASN A 181 9.09 -8.43 4.59
N ALA A 182 7.86 -8.84 4.26
CA ALA A 182 7.60 -9.81 3.20
C ALA A 182 8.15 -9.33 1.84
N ALA A 183 7.86 -8.09 1.47
CA ALA A 183 8.35 -7.51 0.22
C ALA A 183 9.89 -7.44 0.18
N LYS A 184 10.53 -7.00 1.28
CA LYS A 184 12.00 -6.94 1.38
C LYS A 184 12.66 -8.32 1.32
N MET A 185 12.04 -9.33 1.95
CA MET A 185 12.52 -10.71 1.90
C MET A 185 12.46 -11.25 0.47
N ALA A 186 11.34 -11.05 -0.22
CA ALA A 186 11.18 -11.47 -1.60
C ALA A 186 12.19 -10.79 -2.53
N GLU A 187 12.37 -9.46 -2.38
CA GLU A 187 13.39 -8.69 -3.11
C GLU A 187 14.81 -9.22 -2.86
N GLY A 188 15.15 -9.50 -1.60
CA GLY A 188 16.44 -10.08 -1.24
C GLY A 188 16.66 -11.48 -1.84
N ALA A 189 15.63 -12.34 -1.80
CA ALA A 189 15.68 -13.67 -2.41
C ALA A 189 15.87 -13.60 -3.93
N ILE A 190 15.15 -12.72 -4.62
CA ILE A 190 15.30 -12.47 -6.06
C ILE A 190 16.72 -12.00 -6.37
N ALA A 191 17.25 -11.04 -5.62
CA ALA A 191 18.61 -10.51 -5.83
C ALA A 191 19.68 -11.60 -5.66
N ILE A 192 19.56 -12.45 -4.63
CA ILE A 192 20.48 -13.59 -4.42
C ILE A 192 20.42 -14.56 -5.59
N GLU A 193 19.22 -14.88 -6.07
CA GLU A 193 19.06 -15.87 -7.14
C GLU A 193 19.55 -15.34 -8.50
N GLN A 194 19.32 -14.05 -8.78
CA GLN A 194 19.91 -13.39 -9.94
C GLN A 194 21.45 -13.40 -9.89
N LEU A 195 22.05 -13.14 -8.72
CA LEU A 195 23.51 -13.21 -8.54
C LEU A 195 24.05 -14.63 -8.76
N LYS A 196 23.37 -15.67 -8.25
CA LYS A 196 23.77 -17.08 -8.50
C LYS A 196 23.69 -17.44 -9.98
N SER A 197 22.59 -17.08 -10.65
CA SER A 197 22.42 -17.31 -12.09
C SER A 197 23.54 -16.65 -12.90
N GLN A 198 23.89 -15.40 -12.57
CA GLN A 198 25.02 -14.70 -13.20
C GLN A 198 26.36 -15.41 -12.98
N GLN A 199 26.63 -15.90 -11.75
CA GLN A 199 27.84 -16.67 -11.46
C GLN A 199 27.89 -18.00 -12.21
N GLN A 200 26.77 -18.70 -12.33
CA GLN A 200 26.68 -19.94 -13.10
C GLN A 200 26.91 -19.68 -14.59
N LEU A 201 26.27 -18.67 -15.18
CA LEU A 201 26.48 -18.27 -16.57
C LEU A 201 27.95 -17.90 -16.82
N ALA A 202 28.56 -17.13 -15.93
CA ALA A 202 29.98 -16.77 -16.02
C ALA A 202 30.90 -18.01 -15.96
N ARG A 203 30.63 -18.95 -15.04
CA ARG A 203 31.39 -20.22 -14.96
C ARG A 203 31.21 -21.09 -16.19
N THR A 204 29.98 -21.19 -16.73
CA THR A 204 29.71 -21.95 -17.95
C THR A 204 30.36 -21.31 -19.17
N MET A 205 30.39 -19.99 -19.28
CA MET A 205 31.13 -19.29 -20.34
C MET A 205 32.64 -19.53 -20.23
N VAL A 206 33.22 -19.49 -19.03
CA VAL A 206 34.63 -19.83 -18.81
C VAL A 206 34.91 -21.30 -19.16
N ALA A 207 34.03 -22.22 -18.78
CA ALA A 207 34.18 -23.64 -19.10
C ALA A 207 34.02 -23.94 -20.60
N ALA A 208 33.05 -23.30 -21.27
CA ALA A 208 32.82 -23.45 -22.70
C ALA A 208 33.94 -22.80 -23.54
N SER A 209 34.49 -21.67 -23.09
CA SER A 209 35.67 -21.06 -23.72
C SER A 209 36.97 -21.83 -23.47
N ALA A 210 37.03 -22.65 -22.41
CA ALA A 210 38.14 -23.57 -22.18
C ALA A 210 38.05 -24.85 -23.06
N SER A 211 36.86 -25.26 -23.49
CA SER A 211 36.65 -26.48 -24.30
C SER A 211 36.50 -26.23 -25.80
N LEU A 212 36.14 -25.01 -26.22
CA LEU A 212 36.18 -24.55 -27.61
C LEU A 212 37.44 -23.71 -27.83
N GLY A 213 38.47 -24.30 -28.44
CA GLY A 213 39.71 -23.59 -28.75
C GLY A 213 39.46 -22.35 -29.61
N ALA A 214 39.90 -21.18 -29.12
CA ALA A 214 40.14 -19.90 -29.80
C ALA A 214 38.97 -19.18 -30.54
N THR A 215 38.91 -17.85 -30.35
CA THR A 215 38.04 -16.82 -30.98
C THR A 215 36.66 -16.67 -30.32
N THR A 216 36.32 -15.61 -29.56
CA THR A 216 36.49 -14.17 -29.77
C THR A 216 36.48 -13.41 -28.43
N ALA A 217 37.16 -12.25 -28.38
CA ALA A 217 37.41 -11.48 -27.17
C ALA A 217 36.16 -10.77 -26.61
N ALA A 218 35.69 -11.21 -25.44
CA ALA A 218 35.04 -10.35 -24.45
C ALA A 218 35.85 -10.46 -23.16
N ALA A 219 36.73 -9.49 -22.92
CA ALA A 219 37.62 -9.48 -21.76
C ALA A 219 36.82 -9.25 -20.47
N VAL A 220 36.41 -10.32 -19.80
CA VAL A 220 36.10 -10.27 -18.36
C VAL A 220 37.38 -10.63 -17.65
N SER A 221 38.08 -9.61 -17.14
CA SER A 221 39.31 -9.77 -16.38
C SER A 221 39.01 -10.45 -15.03
N ILE A 222 39.10 -11.78 -14.99
CA ILE A 222 39.13 -12.55 -13.75
C ILE A 222 40.58 -12.47 -13.24
N SER A 223 40.82 -11.65 -12.20
CA SER A 223 42.08 -11.71 -11.46
C SER A 223 42.06 -12.95 -10.55
N PRO A 224 43.06 -13.84 -10.57
CA PRO A 224 43.05 -15.09 -9.81
C PRO A 224 43.52 -14.95 -8.34
N HIS A 225 43.75 -13.75 -7.82
CA HIS A 225 44.20 -13.55 -6.44
C HIS A 225 43.06 -13.13 -5.51
N LEU A 226 42.19 -14.07 -5.11
CA LEU A 226 41.43 -13.99 -3.84
C LEU A 226 41.00 -15.40 -3.40
N ALA A 227 41.97 -16.31 -3.27
CA ALA A 227 41.93 -17.30 -2.21
C ALA A 227 42.76 -16.73 -1.06
N THR A 228 42.19 -15.82 -0.27
CA THR A 228 42.76 -15.40 1.03
C THR A 228 41.73 -14.56 1.79
N SER A 229 41.33 -15.08 2.96
CA SER A 229 40.93 -14.43 4.23
C SER A 229 39.93 -13.25 4.25
N PRO A 230 39.03 -13.16 5.25
CA PRO A 230 38.06 -12.07 5.33
C PRO A 230 38.73 -10.79 5.86
N GLU A 231 38.83 -9.75 5.03
CA GLU A 231 39.25 -8.41 5.48
C GLU A 231 38.14 -7.36 5.33
N SER A 232 38.18 -6.39 6.25
CA SER A 232 37.09 -5.48 6.60
C SER A 232 36.72 -4.43 5.51
N PRO A 233 35.47 -3.91 5.52
CA PRO A 233 34.88 -3.15 4.40
C PRO A 233 35.54 -1.80 4.07
N TRP A 234 36.36 -1.25 4.97
CA TRP A 234 36.81 0.15 4.88
C TRP A 234 38.05 0.37 4.00
N GLN A 235 38.76 -0.67 3.58
CA GLN A 235 39.94 -0.52 2.70
C GLN A 235 39.60 -0.52 1.19
N ASN A 236 38.43 -1.04 0.80
CA ASN A 236 38.03 -1.15 -0.61
C ASN A 236 37.62 0.18 -1.27
N LEU A 237 37.33 1.22 -0.49
CA LEU A 237 36.94 2.52 -1.03
C LEU A 237 38.14 3.28 -1.65
N SER A 238 39.38 2.97 -1.25
CA SER A 238 40.58 3.63 -1.78
C SER A 238 41.13 3.01 -3.08
N ARG A 239 40.84 1.72 -3.35
CA ARG A 239 41.32 0.99 -4.54
C ARG A 239 40.43 1.13 -5.78
N SER A 240 39.17 1.52 -5.62
CA SER A 240 38.24 1.68 -6.76
C SER A 240 38.55 2.93 -7.62
N GLY A 241 39.22 3.95 -7.05
CA GLY A 241 39.58 5.18 -7.77
C GLY A 241 40.64 4.99 -8.85
N SER A 242 41.60 4.08 -8.67
CA SER A 242 42.68 3.83 -9.64
C SER A 242 42.22 3.10 -10.89
N SER A 243 41.23 2.21 -10.77
CA SER A 243 40.71 1.41 -11.87
C SER A 243 39.93 2.25 -12.88
N PHE A 244 39.23 3.28 -12.39
CA PHE A 244 38.49 4.22 -13.23
C PHE A 244 39.41 5.15 -14.04
N LEU A 245 40.56 5.55 -13.47
CA LEU A 245 41.54 6.38 -14.17
C LEU A 245 42.30 5.62 -15.25
N LEU A 246 42.58 4.33 -15.04
CA LEU A 246 43.25 3.49 -16.04
C LEU A 246 42.37 3.20 -17.26
N SER A 247 41.04 3.05 -17.10
CA SER A 247 40.14 2.83 -18.24
C SER A 247 39.99 4.08 -19.13
N LEU A 248 40.00 5.28 -18.54
CA LEU A 248 39.99 6.55 -19.25
C LEU A 248 41.24 6.76 -20.11
N ILE A 249 42.41 6.36 -19.61
CA ILE A 249 43.68 6.45 -20.37
C ILE A 249 43.69 5.43 -21.51
N ALA A 250 43.26 4.19 -21.27
CA ALA A 250 43.20 3.15 -22.30
C ALA A 250 42.21 3.51 -23.43
N GLY A 251 41.03 4.03 -23.08
CA GLY A 251 40.04 4.50 -24.05
C GLY A 251 40.52 5.68 -24.89
N GLY A 252 41.23 6.62 -24.27
CA GLY A 252 41.82 7.77 -24.96
C GLY A 252 42.88 7.38 -26.01
N LEU A 253 43.74 6.40 -25.70
CA LEU A 253 44.80 5.94 -26.62
C LEU A 253 44.24 5.20 -27.83
N VAL A 254 43.20 4.37 -27.65
CA VAL A 254 42.53 3.65 -28.74
C VAL A 254 41.77 4.62 -29.65
N GLY A 255 41.04 5.59 -29.06
CA GLY A 255 40.33 6.61 -29.82
C GLY A 255 41.26 7.51 -30.65
N TRP A 256 42.40 7.92 -30.09
CA TRP A 256 43.41 8.73 -30.79
C TRP A 256 44.07 7.96 -31.93
N GLY A 257 44.37 6.67 -31.73
CA GLY A 257 44.88 5.79 -32.78
C GLY A 257 43.90 5.69 -33.94
N LEU A 258 42.63 5.39 -33.66
CA LEU A 258 41.60 5.24 -34.69
C LEU A 258 41.40 6.53 -35.50
N TRP A 259 41.35 7.69 -34.82
CA TRP A 259 41.21 9.00 -35.48
C TRP A 259 42.40 9.31 -36.40
N ARG A 260 43.63 8.96 -35.99
CA ARG A 260 44.84 9.28 -36.77
C ARG A 260 45.03 8.39 -38.01
N TYR A 261 44.41 7.21 -38.04
CA TYR A 261 44.48 6.28 -39.18
C TYR A 261 43.29 6.36 -40.15
N LEU A 262 42.13 6.89 -39.71
CA LEU A 262 40.95 7.08 -40.56
C LEU A 262 41.11 8.04 -41.78
N PRO A 263 41.91 9.12 -41.77
CA PRO A 263 42.01 10.01 -42.94
C PRO A 263 42.82 9.43 -44.11
N ARG A 264 43.40 8.22 -43.98
CA ARG A 264 44.11 7.56 -45.09
C ARG A 264 43.21 6.69 -45.97
N PHE A 265 42.00 6.34 -45.54
CA PHE A 265 41.13 5.42 -46.27
C PHE A 265 40.03 6.09 -47.11
N THR A 266 39.80 7.41 -46.98
CA THR A 266 38.71 8.10 -47.69
C THR A 266 39.12 8.77 -49.01
N ARG A 267 40.34 8.51 -49.53
CA ARG A 267 40.72 8.88 -50.91
C ARG A 267 40.74 7.66 -51.82
N TRP A 268 39.58 7.06 -52.05
CA TRP A 268 39.36 6.19 -53.21
C TRP A 268 38.29 6.81 -54.12
N ASN A 269 38.72 6.99 -55.36
CA ASN A 269 38.12 7.75 -56.46
C ASN A 269 36.67 7.35 -56.81
N CYS A 270 35.71 8.26 -56.62
CA CYS A 270 34.53 8.31 -57.48
C CYS A 270 34.87 9.12 -58.73
N LYS A 271 35.33 8.45 -59.79
CA LYS A 271 35.28 9.01 -61.15
C LYS A 271 33.86 8.83 -61.67
N ILE A 272 33.11 9.94 -61.72
CA ILE A 272 31.85 10.04 -62.45
C ILE A 272 32.22 10.11 -63.95
N PRO A 273 31.72 9.22 -64.82
CA PRO A 273 31.79 9.45 -66.25
C PRO A 273 30.71 10.46 -66.65
N ARG A 274 31.13 11.57 -67.26
CA ARG A 274 30.31 12.40 -68.15
C ARG A 274 30.57 11.95 -69.58
N ASP A 275 29.50 11.80 -70.34
CA ASP A 275 29.33 11.94 -71.79
C ASP A 275 28.17 11.01 -72.20
N LYS A 276 27.28 11.30 -73.13
CA LYS A 276 26.94 12.43 -74.00
C LYS A 276 25.57 12.12 -74.58
#